data_AF-A0A4R6CPJ4-F1
#
_entry.id   AF-A0A4R6CPJ4-F1
#
_cell.length_a   1.000
_cell.length_b   1.000
_cell.length_c   1.000
_cell.angle_alpha   90.00
_cell.angle_beta   90.00
_cell.angle_gamma   90.00
#
_symmetry.space_group_name_H-M   'P 1'
#
loop_
_entity.id
_entity.type
_entity.pdbx_description
1 polymer ?
#
loop_
_entity_poly.entity_id
_entity_poly.type
_entity_poly.pdbx_seq_one_letter_code
_entity_poly.pdbx_strand_id
1 'polypeptide(L)'
;STVEGLGQILSGRRSTDELGGPLRIAKVSGEQFSLGWPVLIYFIAGVSINLGFLNLLPVPLLDGGHLFFYAIEAIRRRPVAPNVQEWAFRAGLAAILALMVMVTFNDLGAFGLWKALTGS
;
A
#
# COMPACT_ATOMS: atom_id res chain seq x y z
N SER A 1 -20.81 12.84 0.26
CA SER A 1 -21.66 11.68 0.60
C SER A 1 -20.76 10.48 0.87
N THR A 2 -20.77 9.95 2.09
CA THR A 2 -19.88 8.86 2.55
C THR A 2 -19.92 7.59 1.69
N VAL A 3 -21.00 7.40 0.93
CA VAL A 3 -21.22 6.26 0.01
C VAL A 3 -20.41 6.39 -1.29
N GLU A 4 -20.12 7.60 -1.76
CA GLU A 4 -19.27 7.83 -2.95
C GLU A 4 -17.79 7.59 -2.63
N GLY A 5 -17.36 7.89 -1.40
CA GLY A 5 -15.99 7.66 -0.95
C GLY A 5 -15.61 6.17 -0.96
N LEU A 6 -16.54 5.30 -0.57
CA LEU A 6 -16.34 3.83 -0.59
C LEU A 6 -16.27 3.28 -2.03
N GLY A 7 -17.04 3.83 -2.97
CA GLY A 7 -17.00 3.45 -4.39
C GLY A 7 -15.72 3.91 -5.11
N GLN A 8 -15.09 5.00 -4.65
CA GLN A 8 -13.84 5.51 -5.22
C GLN A 8 -12.60 4.74 -4.76
N ILE A 9 -12.63 4.18 -3.55
CA ILE A 9 -11.57 3.29 -3.04
C ILE A 9 -11.54 1.96 -3.82
N LEU A 10 -12.71 1.43 -4.19
CA LEU A 10 -12.84 0.16 -4.91
C LEU A 10 -12.61 0.27 -6.42
N SER A 11 -12.72 1.47 -7.01
CA SER A 11 -12.57 1.69 -8.46
C SER A 11 -11.14 2.04 -8.90
N GLY A 12 -10.17 2.07 -8.00
CA GLY A 12 -8.77 2.44 -8.31
C GLY A 12 -8.60 3.89 -8.80
N ARG A 13 -9.65 4.72 -8.67
CA ARG A 13 -9.70 6.11 -9.16
C ARG A 13 -9.35 7.16 -8.09
N ARG A 14 -9.21 6.77 -6.82
CA ARG A 14 -8.25 7.47 -5.96
C ARG A 14 -6.87 6.93 -6.31
N SER A 15 -6.29 7.59 -7.31
CA SER A 15 -4.89 7.44 -7.68
C SER A 15 -4.03 7.38 -6.42
N THR A 16 -2.95 6.65 -6.53
CA THR A 16 -1.63 6.87 -5.95
C THR A 16 -1.14 8.35 -5.90
N ASP A 17 -1.99 9.35 -6.17
CA ASP A 17 -1.75 10.79 -6.02
C ASP A 17 -1.94 11.28 -4.58
N GLU A 18 -2.87 10.71 -3.81
CA GLU A 18 -3.05 11.05 -2.38
C GLU A 18 -2.23 10.12 -1.47
N LEU A 19 -2.07 8.87 -1.88
CA LEU A 19 -1.06 7.95 -1.33
C LEU A 19 0.25 8.23 -2.05
N GLY A 20 0.85 9.40 -1.79
CA GLY A 20 2.19 9.68 -2.32
C GLY A 20 3.11 8.49 -2.03
N GLY A 21 3.90 8.06 -3.01
CA GLY A 21 4.77 6.91 -2.83
C GLY A 21 5.77 7.10 -1.68
N PRO A 22 6.59 6.07 -1.36
CA PRO A 22 7.49 6.09 -0.20
C PRO A 22 8.36 7.35 -0.13
N LEU A 23 8.79 7.86 -1.28
CA LEU A 23 9.59 9.09 -1.38
C LEU A 23 8.79 10.33 -1.00
N ARG A 24 7.53 10.43 -1.43
CA ARG A 24 6.65 11.55 -1.13
C ARG A 24 6.21 11.53 0.33
N ILE A 25 5.95 10.35 0.91
CA ILE A 25 5.73 10.21 2.37
C ILE A 25 6.94 10.73 3.14
N ALA A 26 8.17 10.36 2.73
CA ALA A 26 9.39 10.85 3.37
C ALA A 26 9.51 12.38 3.28
N LYS A 27 9.22 12.98 2.10
CA LYS A 27 9.23 14.44 1.91
C LYS A 27 8.19 15.14 2.80
N VAL A 28 6.93 14.70 2.74
CA VAL A 28 5.84 15.29 3.52
C VAL A 28 6.11 15.13 5.01
N SER A 29 6.69 14.01 5.44
CA SER A 29 7.12 13.83 6.84
C SER A 29 8.12 14.89 7.28
N GLY A 30 9.09 15.25 6.43
CA GLY A 30 10.03 16.33 6.69
C GLY A 30 9.35 17.71 6.77
N GLU A 31 8.39 17.97 5.88
CA GLU A 31 7.56 19.18 5.92
C GLU A 31 6.74 19.24 7.23
N GLN A 32 6.08 18.14 7.62
CA GLN A 32 5.31 18.07 8.86
C GLN A 32 6.19 18.21 10.11
N PHE A 33 7.41 17.67 10.10
CA PHE A 33 8.37 17.85 11.20
C PHE A 33 8.73 19.32 11.41
N SER A 34 8.88 20.10 10.32
CA SER A 34 9.16 21.54 10.40
C SER A 34 8.02 22.35 11.03
N LEU A 35 6.79 21.82 11.01
CA LEU A 35 5.61 22.40 11.66
C LEU A 35 5.50 22.04 13.16
N GLY A 36 6.39 21.16 13.66
CA GLY A 36 6.49 20.77 15.05
C GLY A 36 5.98 19.37 15.37
N TRP A 37 6.36 18.86 16.55
CA TRP A 37 6.08 17.49 17.00
C TRP A 37 4.60 17.10 17.01
N PRO A 38 3.64 17.94 17.47
CA PRO A 38 2.24 17.55 17.48
C PRO A 38 1.70 17.22 16.08
N VAL A 39 2.05 18.06 15.10
CA VAL A 39 1.61 17.89 13.70
C VAL A 39 2.19 16.61 13.10
N LEU A 40 3.48 16.35 13.34
CA LEU A 40 4.13 15.12 12.91
C LEU A 40 3.46 13.87 13.51
N ILE A 41 3.12 13.89 14.82
CA ILE A 41 2.45 12.77 15.48
C ILE A 41 1.08 12.49 14.84
N TYR A 42 0.28 13.54 14.57
CA TYR A 42 -0.99 13.38 13.88
C TYR A 42 -0.83 12.81 12.47
N PHE A 43 0.17 13.27 11.73
CA PHE A 43 0.49 12.73 10.42
C PHE A 43 0.84 11.24 10.47
N ILE A 44 1.77 10.86 11.37
CA ILE A 44 2.18 9.46 11.56
C ILE A 44 1.01 8.59 11.98
N ALA A 45 0.15 9.08 12.89
CA ALA A 45 -1.05 8.35 13.32
C ALA A 45 -1.99 8.10 12.12
N GLY A 46 -2.21 9.10 11.28
CA GLY A 46 -3.03 8.97 10.07
C GLY A 46 -2.46 7.95 9.07
N VAL A 47 -1.15 8.01 8.80
CA VAL A 47 -0.47 7.03 7.93
C VAL A 47 -0.56 5.62 8.52
N SER A 48 -0.34 5.48 9.83
CA SER A 48 -0.34 4.18 10.52
C SER A 48 -1.71 3.50 10.50
N ILE A 49 -2.79 4.26 10.71
CA ILE A 49 -4.17 3.73 10.63
C ILE A 49 -4.46 3.23 9.22
N ASN A 50 -4.10 4.00 8.19
CA ASN A 50 -4.29 3.58 6.80
C ASN A 50 -3.48 2.32 6.47
N LEU A 51 -2.21 2.25 6.91
CA LEU A 51 -1.37 1.07 6.70
C LEU A 51 -1.90 -0.16 7.46
N GLY A 52 -2.40 0.03 8.68
CA GLY A 52 -3.07 -1.01 9.44
C GLY A 52 -4.29 -1.57 8.71
N PHE A 53 -5.10 -0.73 8.08
CA PHE A 53 -6.21 -1.18 7.24
C PHE A 53 -5.73 -1.95 6.00
N LEU A 54 -4.68 -1.47 5.32
CA LEU A 54 -4.09 -2.17 4.16
C LEU A 54 -3.54 -3.56 4.53
N ASN A 55 -2.95 -3.72 5.72
CA ASN A 55 -2.45 -5.01 6.21
C ASN A 55 -3.56 -6.05 6.46
N LEU A 56 -4.80 -5.61 6.62
CA LEU A 56 -5.97 -6.49 6.78
C LEU A 56 -6.60 -6.90 5.45
N LEU A 57 -6.18 -6.31 4.32
CA LEU A 57 -6.67 -6.71 3.01
C LEU A 57 -6.26 -8.15 2.69
N PRO A 58 -7.06 -8.88 1.86
CA PRO A 58 -6.80 -10.27 1.51
C PRO A 58 -5.66 -10.40 0.49
N VAL A 59 -4.49 -9.87 0.82
CA VAL A 59 -3.27 -9.96 0.01
C VAL A 59 -2.40 -11.09 0.58
N PRO A 60 -2.11 -12.15 -0.19
CA PRO A 60 -1.19 -13.20 0.24
C PRO A 60 0.17 -12.56 0.53
N LEU A 61 0.65 -12.67 1.77
CA LEU A 61 1.85 -12.06 2.41
C LEU A 61 1.53 -11.16 3.61
N LEU A 62 0.36 -10.52 3.65
CA LEU A 62 -0.08 -9.69 4.77
C LEU A 62 -0.91 -10.49 5.79
N ASP A 63 -1.07 -9.97 7.01
CA ASP A 63 -1.85 -10.61 8.09
C ASP A 63 -3.29 -10.95 7.64
N GLY A 64 -3.89 -10.10 6.81
CA GLY A 64 -5.21 -10.34 6.20
C GLY A 64 -5.26 -11.53 5.22
N GLY A 65 -4.14 -11.95 4.65
CA GLY A 65 -4.06 -13.12 3.76
C GLY A 65 -4.35 -14.42 4.49
N HIS A 66 -3.83 -14.59 5.71
CA HIS A 66 -4.16 -15.74 6.55
C HIS A 66 -5.63 -15.73 6.97
N LEU A 67 -6.14 -14.56 7.36
CA LEU A 67 -7.55 -14.38 7.72
C LEU A 67 -8.48 -14.75 6.54
N PHE A 68 -8.08 -14.38 5.32
CA PHE A 68 -8.78 -14.74 4.10
C PHE A 68 -8.78 -16.26 3.83
N PHE A 69 -7.64 -16.94 4.02
CA PHE A 69 -7.60 -18.40 3.92
C PHE A 69 -8.49 -19.07 4.97
N TYR A 70 -8.49 -18.59 6.22
CA TYR A 70 -9.39 -19.10 7.25
C TYR A 70 -10.87 -18.87 6.92
N ALA A 71 -11.22 -17.72 6.34
CA ALA A 71 -12.57 -17.47 5.86
C ALA A 71 -12.98 -18.45 4.75
N ILE A 72 -12.07 -18.74 3.82
CA ILE A 72 -12.28 -19.76 2.77
C ILE A 72 -12.44 -21.15 3.39
N GLU A 73 -11.62 -21.51 4.37
CA GLU A 73 -11.69 -22.80 5.06
C GLU A 73 -12.98 -22.96 5.87
N ALA A 74 -13.46 -21.88 6.51
CA ALA A 74 -14.73 -21.87 7.22
C ALA A 74 -15.92 -22.15 6.28
N ILE A 75 -15.89 -21.60 5.06
CA ILE A 75 -16.91 -21.84 4.03
C ILE A 75 -16.75 -23.24 3.42
N ARG A 76 -15.53 -23.63 3.05
CA ARG A 76 -15.27 -24.95 2.41
C ARG A 76 -15.36 -26.11 3.38
N ARG A 77 -15.23 -25.88 4.69
CA ARG A 77 -15.10 -26.88 5.78
C ARG A 77 -13.96 -27.88 5.58
N ARG A 78 -12.94 -27.51 4.80
CA ARG A 78 -11.74 -28.32 4.52
C ARG A 78 -10.54 -27.40 4.33
N PRO A 79 -9.36 -27.79 4.83
CA PRO A 79 -8.17 -26.96 4.77
C PRO A 79 -7.78 -26.65 3.33
N VAL A 80 -7.23 -25.46 3.11
CA VAL A 80 -6.64 -25.11 1.82
C VAL A 80 -5.35 -25.90 1.66
N ALA A 81 -5.14 -26.49 0.49
CA ALA A 81 -3.98 -27.32 0.25
C ALA A 81 -2.68 -26.48 0.35
N PRO A 82 -1.61 -27.00 1.00
CA PRO A 82 -0.39 -26.22 1.25
C PRO A 82 0.26 -25.66 -0.01
N ASN A 83 0.20 -26.40 -1.13
CA ASN A 83 0.69 -25.96 -2.43
C ASN A 83 -0.06 -24.72 -2.96
N VAL A 84 -1.37 -24.61 -2.70
CA VAL A 84 -2.17 -23.44 -3.12
C VAL A 84 -1.78 -22.21 -2.30
N GLN A 85 -1.59 -22.37 -1.00
CA GLN A 85 -1.12 -21.28 -0.14
C GLN A 85 0.27 -20.81 -0.59
N GLU A 86 1.21 -21.74 -0.81
CA GLU A 86 2.56 -21.42 -1.26
C GLU A 86 2.59 -20.64 -2.59
N TRP A 87 1.82 -21.08 -3.58
CA TRP A 87 1.70 -20.37 -4.86
C TRP A 87 1.07 -18.99 -4.70
N ALA A 88 0.04 -18.86 -3.86
CA ALA A 88 -0.57 -17.57 -3.57
C ALA A 88 0.42 -16.60 -2.91
N PHE A 89 1.18 -17.06 -1.90
CA PHE A 89 2.22 -16.25 -1.25
C PHE A 89 3.32 -15.82 -2.22
N ARG A 90 3.83 -16.74 -3.05
CA ARG A 90 4.86 -16.42 -4.06
C ARG A 90 4.35 -15.39 -5.08
N ALA A 91 3.13 -15.56 -5.57
CA ALA A 91 2.50 -14.62 -6.49
C ALA A 91 2.25 -13.25 -5.84
N GLY A 92 1.75 -13.23 -4.60
CA GLY A 92 1.53 -12.00 -3.82
C GLY A 92 2.83 -11.23 -3.57
N LEU A 93 3.90 -11.94 -3.17
CA LEU A 93 5.23 -11.35 -3.00
C LEU A 93 5.78 -10.76 -4.31
N ALA A 94 5.69 -11.51 -5.41
CA ALA A 94 6.13 -11.03 -6.71
C ALA A 94 5.36 -9.77 -7.15
N ALA A 95 4.04 -9.74 -6.92
CA ALA A 95 3.21 -8.58 -7.22
C ALA A 95 3.58 -7.35 -6.36
N ILE A 96 3.81 -7.53 -5.06
CA ILE A 96 4.22 -6.45 -4.16
C ILE A 96 5.59 -5.89 -4.57
N LEU A 97 6.57 -6.77 -4.86
CA LEU A 97 7.88 -6.34 -5.32
C LEU A 97 7.80 -5.58 -6.66
N ALA A 98 7.02 -6.08 -7.61
CA ALA A 98 6.80 -5.40 -8.88
C ALA A 98 6.15 -4.01 -8.68
N LEU A 99 5.16 -3.91 -7.79
CA LEU A 99 4.50 -2.65 -7.45
C LEU A 99 5.47 -1.68 -6.76
N MET A 100 6.28 -2.14 -5.81
CA MET A 100 7.31 -1.33 -5.14
C MET A 100 8.29 -0.75 -6.16
N VAL A 101 8.79 -1.57 -7.09
CA VAL A 101 9.66 -1.13 -8.16
C VAL A 101 8.95 -0.08 -9.02
N MET A 102 7.74 -0.37 -9.50
CA MET A 102 6.97 0.53 -10.36
C MET A 102 6.71 1.90 -9.69
N VAL A 103 6.25 1.92 -8.44
CA VAL A 103 5.97 3.15 -7.70
C VAL A 103 7.26 3.93 -7.44
N THR A 104 8.34 3.25 -7.04
CA THR A 104 9.64 3.92 -6.79
C THR A 104 10.20 4.53 -8.07
N PHE A 105 10.16 3.81 -9.20
CA PHE A 105 10.60 4.35 -10.50
C PHE A 105 9.76 5.55 -10.95
N ASN A 106 8.45 5.53 -10.72
CA ASN A 106 7.56 6.65 -11.02
C ASN A 106 7.89 7.87 -10.13
N ASP A 107 8.02 7.66 -8.81
CA ASP A 107 8.38 8.71 -7.85
C ASP A 107 9.71 9.38 -8.22
N LEU A 108 10.73 8.60 -8.60
CA LEU A 108 12.02 9.13 -9.04
C LEU A 108 11.89 10.04 -10.27
N GLY A 109 11.06 9.65 -11.23
CA GLY A 109 10.75 10.48 -12.39
C GLY A 109 10.02 11.77 -12.01
N ALA A 110 9.01 11.68 -11.15
CA ALA A 110 8.24 12.82 -10.66
C ALA A 110 9.09 13.81 -9.83
N PHE A 111 10.09 13.32 -9.10
CA PHE A 111 11.08 14.14 -8.38
C PHE A 111 12.15 14.76 -9.29
N GLY A 112 12.08 14.50 -10.60
CA GLY A 112 12.97 15.14 -11.57
C GLY A 112 14.33 14.43 -11.73
N LEU A 113 14.49 13.20 -11.25
CA LEU A 113 15.71 12.40 -11.49
C LEU A 113 15.99 12.30 -13.00
N TRP A 114 14.96 12.09 -13.81
CA TRP A 114 15.11 12.03 -15.27
C TRP A 114 15.56 13.35 -15.85
N LYS A 115 15.00 14.48 -15.40
CA LYS A 115 15.46 15.82 -15.85
C LYS A 115 16.91 16.11 -15.45
N ALA A 116 17.31 15.68 -14.24
CA ALA A 116 18.68 15.82 -13.76
C ALA A 116 19.68 14.96 -14.56
N LEU A 117 19.27 13.78 -15.04
CA LEU A 117 20.10 12.89 -15.85
C LEU A 117 20.11 13.24 -17.35
N THR A 118 19.03 13.84 -17.88
CA THR A 118 18.93 14.24 -19.29
C THR A 118 19.49 15.63 -19.58
N GLY A 119 19.92 16.38 -18.56
CA GLY A 119 20.59 17.67 -18.74
C GLY A 119 19.72 18.78 -19.34
N SER A 120 18.40 18.69 -19.22
CA SER A 120 17.40 19.64 -19.77
C SER A 120 16.60 20.35 -18.69
#